data_AF-A0A2N2PZ80-F1
#
_entry.id   AF-A0A2N2PZ80-F1
#
_cell.length_a   1.000
_cell.length_b   1.000
_cell.length_c   1.000
_cell.angle_alpha   90.00
_cell.angle_beta   90.00
_cell.angle_gamma   90.00
#
_symmetry.space_group_name_H-M   'P 1'
#
loop_
_entity.id
_entity.type
_entity.pdbx_description
1 polymer ?
#
loop_
_entity_poly.entity_id
_entity_poly.type
_entity_poly.pdbx_seq_one_letter_code
_entity_poly.pdbx_strand_id
1 'polypeptide(L)'
;MADDQSIRCAECDTPFIWTAGEQAGEPRPDVCPACRLLAPAAGRARGLVKWFSRAKGYGFITPIDGPDLFVHKSGLAAGYPFPRAGQLVEFTLAHRQRGIDTVTR
;
A
#
# COMPACT_ATOMS: atom_id res chain seq x y z
N MET A 1 10.35 24.79 -23.16
CA MET A 1 11.26 23.62 -23.19
C MET A 1 11.30 23.09 -21.78
N ALA A 2 10.80 21.89 -21.54
CA ALA A 2 10.92 21.26 -20.21
C ALA A 2 12.36 20.78 -20.05
N ASP A 3 12.96 21.07 -18.90
CA ASP A 3 14.33 20.67 -18.55
C ASP A 3 14.28 19.36 -17.75
N ASP A 4 15.36 18.58 -17.74
CA ASP A 4 15.43 17.42 -16.85
C ASP A 4 15.48 17.87 -15.38
N GLN A 5 14.63 17.28 -14.53
CA GLN A 5 14.56 17.68 -13.12
C GLN A 5 15.16 16.59 -12.25
N SER A 6 16.16 16.94 -11.43
CA SER A 6 16.62 16.07 -10.35
C SER A 6 15.63 16.15 -9.17
N ILE A 7 14.90 15.07 -8.93
CA ILE A 7 13.97 14.92 -7.80
C ILE A 7 14.50 13.89 -6.81
N ARG A 8 14.10 13.98 -5.53
CA ARG A 8 14.54 13.06 -4.47
C ARG A 8 13.47 12.02 -4.15
N CYS A 9 13.90 10.80 -3.91
CA CYS A 9 13.02 9.71 -3.47
C CYS A 9 12.49 9.97 -2.05
N ALA A 10 11.19 9.83 -1.81
CA ALA A 10 10.61 9.92 -0.47
C ALA A 10 11.07 8.80 0.49
N GLU A 11 11.40 7.62 -0.05
CA GLU A 11 11.78 6.44 0.73
C GLU A 11 13.28 6.36 1.08
N CYS A 12 14.17 6.74 0.17
CA CYS A 12 15.62 6.56 0.34
C CYS A 12 16.45 7.84 0.14
N ASP A 13 15.78 8.97 -0.05
CA ASP A 13 16.39 10.30 -0.31
C ASP A 13 17.34 10.37 -1.52
N THR A 14 17.44 9.29 -2.30
CA THR A 14 18.34 9.23 -3.46
C THR A 14 17.81 10.12 -4.58
N PRO A 15 18.64 11.02 -5.13
CA PRO A 15 18.27 11.85 -6.27
C PRO A 15 18.15 11.01 -7.54
N PHE A 16 17.13 11.28 -8.35
CA PHE A 16 16.91 10.66 -9.65
C PHE A 16 16.35 11.67 -10.64
N ILE A 17 16.50 11.38 -11.94
CA ILE A 17 16.11 12.29 -13.02
C ILE A 17 14.67 12.02 -13.41
N TRP A 18 13.86 13.08 -13.44
CA TRP A 18 12.54 13.13 -14.04
C TRP A 18 12.64 13.86 -15.38
N THR A 19 12.61 13.10 -16.46
CA THR A 19 12.94 13.59 -17.79
C THR A 19 11.83 14.50 -18.33
N ALA A 20 12.20 15.43 -19.20
CA ALA A 20 11.26 16.34 -19.87
C ALA A 20 10.12 15.63 -20.62
N GLY A 21 10.37 14.40 -21.11
CA GLY A 21 9.38 13.57 -21.79
C GLY A 21 8.28 13.06 -20.83
N GLU A 22 8.67 12.63 -19.63
CA GLU A 22 7.73 12.13 -18.59
C GLU A 22 6.87 13.27 -18.02
N GLN A 23 7.42 14.48 -17.95
CA GLN A 23 6.70 15.67 -17.45
C GLN A 23 5.48 16.06 -18.31
N ALA A 24 5.42 15.62 -19.58
CA ALA A 24 4.38 16.01 -20.53
C ALA A 24 3.04 15.25 -20.34
N GLY A 25 2.93 14.38 -19.33
CA GLY A 25 1.71 13.60 -19.10
C GLY A 25 1.68 12.73 -17.85
N GLU A 26 2.83 12.45 -17.23
CA GLU A 26 2.88 11.66 -16.01
C GLU A 26 2.88 12.51 -14.73
N PRO A 27 2.19 12.07 -13.67
CA PRO A 27 2.34 12.69 -12.36
C PRO A 27 3.80 12.54 -11.89
N ARG A 28 4.30 13.57 -11.22
CA ARG A 28 5.63 13.57 -10.61
C ARG A 28 5.78 12.33 -9.71
N PRO A 29 6.79 11.46 -9.93
CA PRO A 29 6.97 10.27 -9.12
C PRO A 29 7.55 10.63 -7.73
N ASP A 30 6.98 10.03 -6.68
CA ASP A 30 7.44 10.22 -5.29
C ASP A 30 8.60 9.30 -4.90
N VAL A 31 8.86 8.23 -5.69
CA VAL A 31 9.90 7.22 -5.40
C VAL A 31 10.79 6.96 -6.60
N CYS A 32 12.07 6.69 -6.37
CA CYS A 32 13.06 6.44 -7.41
C CYS A 32 12.87 5.04 -8.06
N PRO A 33 13.46 4.79 -9.25
CA PRO A 33 13.35 3.50 -9.94
C PRO A 33 13.81 2.31 -9.10
N ALA A 34 14.87 2.48 -8.30
CA ALA A 34 15.39 1.44 -7.43
C ALA A 34 14.40 1.09 -6.30
N CYS A 35 13.87 2.09 -5.59
CA CYS A 35 12.84 1.88 -4.56
C CYS A 35 11.56 1.29 -5.15
N ARG A 36 11.17 1.70 -6.37
CA ARG A 36 10.03 1.10 -7.07
C ARG A 36 10.22 -0.38 -7.37
N LEU A 37 11.46 -0.81 -7.69
CA LEU A 37 11.81 -2.20 -7.95
C LEU A 37 11.95 -3.02 -6.65
N LEU A 38 12.45 -2.39 -5.58
CA LEU A 38 12.70 -3.03 -4.29
C LEU A 38 11.48 -3.05 -3.36
N ALA A 39 10.47 -2.21 -3.62
CA ALA A 39 9.25 -2.20 -2.86
C ALA A 39 8.61 -3.61 -2.86
N PRO A 40 8.11 -4.10 -1.70
CA PRO A 40 7.35 -5.34 -1.68
C PRO A 40 6.26 -5.26 -2.74
N ALA A 41 6.09 -6.33 -3.53
CA ALA A 41 5.25 -6.38 -4.73
C ALA A 41 4.04 -5.45 -4.59
N ALA A 42 4.07 -4.35 -5.35
CA ALA A 42 3.32 -3.11 -5.10
C ALA A 42 1.99 -3.35 -4.38
N GLY A 43 1.91 -2.82 -3.16
CA GLY A 43 0.72 -2.86 -2.32
C GLY A 43 0.72 -3.93 -1.24
N ARG A 44 1.56 -4.98 -1.28
CA ARG A 44 1.55 -6.01 -0.21
C ARG A 44 2.27 -5.55 1.06
N ALA A 45 1.54 -5.51 2.16
CA ALA A 45 2.01 -5.23 3.51
C ALA A 45 1.59 -6.34 4.47
N ARG A 46 2.20 -6.37 5.65
CA ARG A 46 1.91 -7.35 6.71
C ARG A 46 1.49 -6.63 7.98
N GLY A 47 0.62 -7.26 8.75
CA GLY A 47 0.12 -6.69 9.99
C GLY A 47 -0.59 -7.72 10.85
N LEU A 48 -0.88 -7.31 12.07
CA LEU A 48 -1.63 -8.10 13.04
C LEU A 48 -3.09 -7.68 13.01
N VAL A 49 -3.99 -8.64 12.94
CA VAL A 49 -5.43 -8.35 13.05
C VAL A 49 -5.70 -7.86 14.47
N LYS A 50 -6.11 -6.60 14.61
CA LYS A 50 -6.49 -6.03 15.91
C LYS A 50 -7.77 -6.69 16.41
N TRP A 51 -8.78 -6.75 15.54
CA TRP A 51 -10.03 -7.45 15.78
C TRP A 51 -10.79 -7.62 14.47
N PHE A 52 -11.66 -8.63 14.41
CA PHE A 52 -12.57 -8.85 13.29
C PHE A 52 -13.91 -9.37 13.79
N SER A 53 -15.01 -8.75 13.37
CA SER A 53 -16.36 -9.18 13.73
C SER A 53 -17.00 -9.94 12.57
N ARG A 54 -17.20 -11.25 12.74
CA ARG A 54 -17.88 -12.11 11.75
C ARG A 54 -19.34 -11.70 11.54
N ALA A 55 -20.02 -11.29 12.61
CA ALA A 55 -21.40 -10.84 12.56
C ALA A 55 -21.55 -9.54 11.75
N LYS A 56 -20.64 -8.58 11.95
CA LYS A 56 -20.67 -7.30 11.22
C LYS A 56 -20.00 -7.35 9.85
N GLY A 57 -19.10 -8.32 9.61
CA GLY A 57 -18.39 -8.49 8.35
C GLY A 57 -17.23 -7.51 8.13
N TYR A 58 -16.71 -6.88 9.19
CA TYR A 58 -15.55 -5.98 9.10
C TYR A 58 -14.68 -6.04 10.35
N GLY A 59 -13.48 -5.47 10.24
CA GLY A 59 -12.49 -5.39 11.31
C GLY A 59 -11.38 -4.39 11.01
N PHE A 60 -10.32 -4.47 11.82
CA PHE A 60 -9.13 -3.64 11.67
C PHE A 60 -7.85 -4.47 11.76
N ILE A 61 -6.85 -4.07 10.99
CA ILE A 61 -5.51 -4.64 10.96
C ILE A 61 -4.54 -3.54 11.35
N THR A 62 -3.66 -3.84 12.29
CA THR A 62 -2.55 -2.96 12.66
C THR A 62 -1.33 -3.38 11.83
N PRO A 63 -0.93 -2.59 10.81
CA PRO A 63 0.28 -2.86 10.04
C PRO A 63 1.51 -2.78 10.94
N ILE A 64 2.62 -3.38 10.48
CA ILE A 64 3.92 -3.22 11.15
C ILE A 64 4.35 -1.74 11.11
N ASP A 65 4.09 -1.08 9.98
CA ASP A 65 4.36 0.34 9.77
C ASP A 65 3.08 1.06 9.30
N GLY A 66 2.61 2.01 10.10
CA GLY A 66 1.50 2.91 9.73
C GLY A 66 0.25 2.83 10.63
N PRO A 67 -0.83 3.52 10.23
CA PRO A 67 -2.07 3.58 10.98
C PRO A 67 -2.92 2.31 10.84
N ASP A 68 -3.84 2.09 11.80
CA ASP A 68 -4.81 0.98 11.74
C ASP A 68 -5.62 1.03 10.43
N LEU A 69 -5.70 -0.12 9.76
CA LEU A 69 -6.31 -0.29 8.46
C LEU A 69 -7.66 -0.97 8.58
N PHE A 70 -8.66 -0.46 7.86
CA PHE A 70 -9.99 -1.07 7.82
C PHE A 70 -10.01 -2.26 6.87
N VAL A 71 -10.62 -3.37 7.30
CA VAL A 71 -10.82 -4.56 6.48
C VAL A 71 -12.29 -4.95 6.43
N HIS A 72 -12.82 -5.16 5.22
CA HIS A 72 -14.17 -5.65 4.99
C HIS A 72 -14.15 -7.10 4.50
N LYS A 73 -15.18 -7.88 4.81
CA LYS A 73 -15.29 -9.29 4.39
C LYS A 73 -15.17 -9.50 2.87
N SER A 74 -15.49 -8.49 2.06
CA SER A 74 -15.34 -8.54 0.60
C SER A 74 -13.88 -8.51 0.13
N GLY A 75 -12.97 -8.03 0.98
CA GLY A 75 -11.52 -8.04 0.73
C GLY A 75 -10.84 -9.31 1.25
N LEU A 76 -11.55 -10.23 1.90
CA LEU A 76 -11.01 -11.52 2.31
C LEU A 76 -10.97 -12.47 1.10
N ALA A 77 -9.83 -13.14 0.88
CA ALA A 77 -9.72 -14.17 -0.14
C ALA A 77 -10.75 -15.30 0.08
N ALA A 78 -11.43 -15.68 -1.00
CA ALA A 78 -12.41 -16.75 -0.98
C ALA A 78 -11.76 -18.08 -0.54
N GLY A 79 -12.36 -18.76 0.43
CA GLY A 79 -11.87 -20.03 0.96
C GLY A 79 -10.93 -19.92 2.16
N TYR A 80 -10.57 -18.71 2.61
CA TYR A 80 -9.78 -18.53 3.84
C TYR A 80 -10.67 -18.38 5.08
N PRO A 81 -10.24 -18.90 6.24
CA PRO A 81 -10.96 -18.70 7.50
C PRO A 81 -10.96 -17.23 7.89
N PHE A 82 -12.03 -16.79 8.55
CA PHE A 82 -12.11 -15.42 9.07
C PHE A 82 -10.91 -15.10 9.99
N PRO A 83 -10.30 -13.91 9.85
CA PRO A 83 -9.13 -13.54 10.63
C PRO A 83 -9.43 -13.54 12.12
N ARG A 84 -8.46 -13.98 12.93
CA ARG A 84 -8.54 -13.95 14.40
C ARG A 84 -7.73 -12.78 14.94
N ALA A 85 -8.15 -12.20 16.07
CA ALA A 85 -7.34 -11.19 16.75
C ALA A 85 -5.94 -11.74 17.07
N GLY A 86 -4.91 -10.95 16.80
CA GLY A 86 -3.50 -11.31 16.95
C GLY A 86 -2.92 -12.17 15.81
N GLN A 87 -3.72 -12.51 14.78
CA GLN A 87 -3.22 -13.27 13.64
C GLN A 87 -2.37 -12.37 12.72
N LEU A 88 -1.19 -12.85 12.34
CA LEU A 88 -0.38 -12.24 11.28
C LEU A 88 -1.03 -12.51 9.93
N VAL A 89 -1.30 -11.43 9.20
CA VAL A 89 -1.93 -11.48 7.87
C VAL A 89 -1.12 -10.66 6.88
N GLU A 90 -1.10 -11.12 5.63
CA GLU A 90 -0.58 -10.35 4.50
C GLU A 90 -1.78 -9.73 3.76
N PHE A 91 -1.67 -8.46 3.41
CA PHE A 91 -2.73 -7.73 2.74
C PHE A 91 -2.19 -6.76 1.72
N THR A 92 -3.00 -6.43 0.72
CA THR A 92 -2.67 -5.43 -0.28
C THR A 92 -3.39 -4.12 0.04
N LEU A 93 -2.65 -3.03 0.18
CA LEU A 93 -3.15 -1.67 0.30
C LEU A 93 -3.62 -1.17 -1.07
N ALA A 94 -4.94 -1.14 -1.29
CA ALA A 94 -5.50 -0.47 -2.45
C ALA A 94 -5.73 1.01 -2.08
N HIS A 95 -4.88 1.90 -2.59
CA HIS A 95 -5.09 3.34 -2.43
C HIS A 95 -6.24 3.80 -3.34
N ARG A 96 -7.48 3.81 -2.84
CA ARG A 96 -8.57 4.58 -3.46
C ARG A 96 -8.68 5.93 -2.77
N GLN A 97 -8.85 6.97 -3.56
CA GLN A 97 -8.80 8.40 -3.18
C GLN A 97 -9.75 8.84 -2.05
N ARG A 98 -10.57 7.95 -1.47
CA ARG A 98 -11.32 8.15 -0.22
C ARG A 98 -11.55 6.79 0.45
N GLY A 99 -10.70 6.42 1.41
CA GLY A 99 -10.83 5.21 2.23
C GLY A 99 -9.92 4.06 1.79
N ILE A 100 -9.17 3.52 2.74
CA ILE A 100 -8.22 2.42 2.52
C ILE A 100 -8.99 1.11 2.64
N ASP A 101 -9.19 0.41 1.52
CA ASP A 101 -9.75 -0.94 1.50
C ASP A 101 -8.60 -1.96 1.55
N THR A 102 -8.55 -2.76 2.63
CA THR A 102 -7.54 -3.79 2.81
C THR A 102 -7.97 -5.11 2.17
N VAL A 103 -7.20 -5.64 1.21
CA VAL A 103 -7.45 -6.95 0.58
C VAL A 103 -6.46 -7.97 1.13
N THR A 104 -6.91 -8.90 1.96
CA THR A 104 -6.08 -10.01 2.49
C THR A 104 -6.03 -11.18 1.50
N ARG A 105 -4.83 -11.66 1.17
CA ARG A 105 -4.59 -12.88 0.40
C ARG A 105 -4.01 -13.97 1.30
#